data_AF-A1C4N5-F1
#
_entry.id   AF-A1C4N5-F1
#
_cell.length_a   1.000
_cell.length_b   1.000
_cell.length_c   1.000
_cell.angle_alpha   90.00
_cell.angle_beta   90.00
_cell.angle_gamma   90.00
#
_symmetry.space_group_name_H-M   'P 1'
#
loop_
_entity.id
_entity.type
_entity.pdbx_description
1 polymer ?
#
loop_
_entity_poly.entity_id
_entity_poly.type
_entity_poly.pdbx_seq_one_letter_code
_entity_poly.pdbx_strand_id
1 'polypeptide(L)'
;MEMAVFTHPGVGKDLNSTYDRLEILGDAYIELIATKLIWNEFKDLSSGRISQMRELLVKNETLSEFAALYGFDSRAAVPHDYLNQPKRWTKTKGDIFESYVAAVILSRPLDGYSVAERWLTQLWLPKLRCTALRQPRLDAKEALAKKIMAKGIKLRYIDEYPPSRPSGGVQTFHIALYLTGWGWHNRHLGSGQGPSKAIAGDAAARQALLNESLIKEISQMKQECGEG
;
A
#
# COMPACT_ATOMS: atom_id res chain seq x y z
N MET A 1 27.59 15.15 10.33
CA MET A 1 26.44 14.36 9.83
C MET A 1 25.98 14.87 8.47
N GLU A 2 25.81 16.18 8.28
CA GLU A 2 25.32 16.73 7.00
C GLU A 2 26.12 16.26 5.77
N MET A 3 27.46 16.29 5.79
CA MET A 3 28.26 15.77 4.66
C MET A 3 28.07 14.26 4.43
N ALA A 4 27.86 13.46 5.47
CA ALA A 4 27.72 12.01 5.35
C ALA A 4 26.42 11.63 4.64
N VAL A 5 25.32 12.35 4.89
CA VAL A 5 24.01 12.13 4.25
C VAL A 5 24.07 12.20 2.72
N PHE A 6 24.93 13.06 2.18
CA PHE A 6 25.04 13.27 0.73
C PHE A 6 26.20 12.52 0.09
N THR A 7 26.92 11.68 0.83
CA THR A 7 28.11 10.98 0.32
C THR A 7 27.81 9.51 0.08
N HIS A 8 27.86 9.09 -1.19
CA HIS A 8 27.60 7.71 -1.58
C HIS A 8 28.73 6.78 -1.13
N PRO A 9 28.43 5.51 -0.78
CA PRO A 9 29.40 4.52 -0.31
C PRO A 9 30.54 4.22 -1.30
N GLY A 10 30.23 4.31 -2.59
CA GLY A 10 31.23 4.22 -3.67
C GLY A 10 32.20 5.40 -3.79
N VAL A 11 32.01 6.47 -3.00
CA VAL A 11 32.88 7.67 -2.98
C VAL A 11 33.65 7.77 -1.64
N GLY A 12 32.97 7.52 -0.52
CA GLY A 12 33.59 7.51 0.81
C GLY A 12 34.33 6.20 1.10
N LYS A 13 35.47 6.27 1.80
CA LYS A 13 36.24 5.08 2.21
C LYS A 13 35.85 4.55 3.60
N ASP A 14 35.21 5.41 4.42
CA ASP A 14 34.91 5.11 5.82
C ASP A 14 33.39 5.05 6.08
N LEU A 15 32.95 4.08 6.88
CA LEU A 15 31.54 3.83 7.24
C LEU A 15 30.81 5.00 7.92
N ASN A 16 31.55 5.97 8.49
CA ASN A 16 30.97 7.16 9.12
C ASN A 16 30.97 8.38 8.20
N SER A 17 31.58 8.26 7.02
CA SER A 17 31.65 9.31 6.00
C SER A 17 30.59 9.16 4.91
N THR A 18 29.86 8.04 4.89
CA THR A 18 28.84 7.68 3.90
C THR A 18 27.46 7.64 4.53
N TYR A 19 26.43 7.62 3.70
CA TYR A 19 25.05 7.63 4.17
C TYR A 19 24.53 6.25 4.64
N ASP A 20 25.22 5.13 4.36
CA ASP A 20 24.73 3.74 4.59
C ASP A 20 24.09 3.50 5.95
N ARG A 21 24.77 3.93 7.03
CA ARG A 21 24.28 3.72 8.40
C ARG A 21 23.06 4.59 8.71
N LEU A 22 23.02 5.78 8.13
CA LEU A 22 21.92 6.71 8.29
C LEU A 22 20.71 6.28 7.46
N GLU A 23 20.92 5.69 6.28
CA GLU A 23 19.89 5.09 5.41
C GLU A 23 19.11 4.05 6.20
N ILE A 24 19.81 3.06 6.75
CA ILE A 24 19.18 1.95 7.52
C ILE A 24 18.34 2.48 8.69
N LEU A 25 18.87 3.47 9.42
CA LEU A 25 18.14 4.07 10.55
C LEU A 25 16.96 4.93 10.07
N GLY A 26 17.16 5.63 8.95
CA GLY A 26 16.19 6.52 8.33
C GLY A 26 14.98 5.78 7.80
N ASP A 27 15.20 4.66 7.12
CA ASP A 27 14.17 3.74 6.65
C ASP A 27 13.29 3.27 7.81
N ALA A 28 13.90 2.80 8.91
CA ALA A 28 13.16 2.38 10.10
C ALA A 28 12.28 3.51 10.69
N TYR A 29 12.77 4.74 10.73
CA TYR A 29 11.97 5.89 11.16
C TYR A 29 10.85 6.23 10.19
N ILE A 30 11.13 6.23 8.88
CA ILE A 30 10.15 6.49 7.83
C ILE A 30 9.02 5.47 7.88
N GLU A 31 9.34 4.18 7.98
CA GLU A 31 8.39 3.07 8.12
C GLU A 31 7.48 3.25 9.34
N LEU A 32 8.06 3.60 10.50
CA LEU A 32 7.32 3.86 11.73
C LEU A 32 6.37 5.06 11.58
N ILE A 33 6.89 6.20 11.12
CA ILE A 33 6.11 7.45 11.02
C ILE A 33 5.00 7.30 9.97
N ALA A 34 5.29 6.67 8.83
CA ALA A 34 4.30 6.39 7.78
C ALA A 34 3.18 5.49 8.31
N THR A 35 3.55 4.39 9.00
CA THR A 35 2.58 3.48 9.62
C THR A 35 1.70 4.21 10.64
N LYS A 36 2.31 4.99 11.54
CA LYS A 36 1.59 5.75 12.58
C LYS A 36 0.64 6.78 11.97
N LEU A 37 1.05 7.48 10.92
CA LEU A 37 0.19 8.43 10.19
C LEU A 37 -1.04 7.73 9.62
N ILE A 38 -0.84 6.62 8.89
CA ILE A 38 -1.94 5.89 8.25
C ILE A 38 -2.89 5.31 9.31
N TRP A 39 -2.34 4.73 10.38
CA TRP A 39 -3.13 4.18 11.50
C TRP A 39 -4.04 5.23 12.15
N ASN A 40 -3.53 6.45 12.37
CA ASN A 40 -4.28 7.51 13.02
C ASN A 40 -5.33 8.15 12.10
N GLU A 41 -5.00 8.36 10.83
CA GLU A 41 -5.90 9.00 9.86
C GLU A 41 -7.01 8.07 9.36
N PHE A 42 -6.74 6.76 9.27
CA PHE A 42 -7.64 5.80 8.63
C PHE A 42 -7.97 4.59 9.51
N LYS A 43 -8.79 4.82 10.53
CA LYS A 43 -9.13 3.83 11.57
C LYS A 43 -9.86 2.58 11.08
N ASP A 44 -10.53 2.66 9.94
CA ASP A 44 -11.36 1.58 9.40
C ASP A 44 -10.66 0.75 8.30
N LEU A 45 -9.36 0.98 8.05
CA LEU A 45 -8.64 0.23 7.03
C LEU A 45 -8.20 -1.15 7.53
N SER A 46 -8.26 -2.13 6.63
CA SER A 46 -7.67 -3.43 6.87
C SER A 46 -6.14 -3.39 6.85
N SER A 47 -5.50 -4.36 7.48
CA SER A 47 -4.04 -4.47 7.54
C SER A 47 -3.39 -4.48 6.17
N GLY A 48 -3.98 -5.16 5.18
CA GLY A 48 -3.50 -5.18 3.80
C GLY A 48 -3.53 -3.80 3.15
N ARG A 49 -4.58 -3.02 3.39
CA ARG A 49 -4.69 -1.63 2.89
C ARG A 49 -3.71 -0.69 3.58
N ILE A 50 -3.49 -0.85 4.88
CA ILE A 50 -2.48 -0.09 5.63
C ILE A 50 -1.10 -0.35 5.02
N SER A 51 -0.71 -1.61 4.82
CA SER A 51 0.57 -1.97 4.20
C SER A 51 0.70 -1.41 2.78
N GLN A 52 -0.35 -1.49 1.96
CA GLN A 52 -0.33 -0.94 0.60
C GLN A 52 -0.16 0.58 0.58
N MET A 53 -0.83 1.29 1.50
CA MET A 53 -0.70 2.74 1.59
C MET A 53 0.68 3.13 2.10
N ARG A 54 1.22 2.40 3.07
CA ARG A 54 2.57 2.61 3.59
C ARG A 54 3.61 2.45 2.48
N GLU A 55 3.56 1.35 1.74
CA GLU A 55 4.43 1.09 0.58
C GLU A 55 4.43 2.26 -0.40
N LEU A 56 3.26 2.85 -0.67
CA LEU A 56 3.16 4.00 -1.57
C LEU A 56 3.88 5.26 -1.03
N LEU A 57 3.96 5.42 0.28
CA LEU A 57 4.64 6.56 0.92
C LEU A 57 6.16 6.38 0.99
N VAL A 58 6.61 5.14 1.23
CA VAL A 58 8.01 4.84 1.56
C VAL A 58 8.81 4.29 0.37
N LYS A 59 8.15 3.90 -0.73
CA LYS A 59 8.87 3.43 -1.93
C LYS A 59 9.85 4.47 -2.47
N ASN A 60 10.93 3.97 -3.07
CA ASN A 60 12.01 4.76 -3.64
C ASN A 60 11.56 5.85 -4.62
N GLU A 61 10.54 5.60 -5.45
CA GLU A 61 10.05 6.64 -6.37
C GLU A 61 9.49 7.85 -5.61
N THR A 62 8.73 7.60 -4.54
CA THR A 62 8.13 8.67 -3.73
C THR A 62 9.20 9.45 -2.98
N LEU A 63 10.15 8.76 -2.35
CA LEU A 63 11.23 9.42 -1.61
C LEU A 63 12.17 10.18 -2.54
N SER A 64 12.45 9.65 -3.73
CA SER A 64 13.24 10.29 -4.78
C SER A 64 12.61 11.56 -5.33
N GLU A 65 11.27 11.61 -5.42
CA GLU A 65 10.54 12.84 -5.75
C GLU A 65 10.75 13.90 -4.67
N PHE A 66 10.64 13.54 -3.40
CA PHE A 66 10.90 14.48 -2.31
C PHE A 66 12.35 14.96 -2.28
N ALA A 67 13.32 14.05 -2.45
CA ALA A 67 14.73 14.40 -2.54
C ALA A 67 14.99 15.45 -3.63
N ALA A 68 14.39 15.28 -4.82
CA ALA A 68 14.49 16.24 -5.91
C ALA A 68 13.83 17.59 -5.57
N LEU A 69 12.67 17.59 -4.91
CA LEU A 69 11.98 18.82 -4.48
C LEU A 69 12.81 19.65 -3.49
N TYR A 70 13.60 19.01 -2.64
CA TYR A 70 14.51 19.68 -1.72
C TYR A 70 15.91 19.95 -2.32
N GLY A 71 16.14 19.59 -3.58
CA GLY A 71 17.42 19.78 -4.27
C GLY A 71 18.56 18.90 -3.74
N PHE A 72 18.24 17.77 -3.09
CA PHE A 72 19.25 16.85 -2.53
C PHE A 72 20.09 16.19 -3.62
N ASP A 73 19.50 16.00 -4.79
CA ASP A 73 20.15 15.50 -6.00
C ASP A 73 21.36 16.35 -6.42
N SER A 74 21.27 17.67 -6.29
CA SER A 74 22.37 18.60 -6.59
C SER A 74 23.53 18.56 -5.58
N ARG A 75 23.28 18.02 -4.39
CA ARG A 75 24.24 17.96 -3.28
C ARG A 75 24.93 16.60 -3.18
N ALA A 76 24.43 15.60 -3.90
CA ALA A 76 24.88 14.22 -3.79
C ALA A 76 26.27 14.02 -4.42
N ALA A 77 27.22 13.53 -3.64
CA ALA A 77 28.50 13.04 -4.11
C ALA A 77 28.37 11.56 -4.48
N VAL A 78 28.24 11.29 -5.79
CA VAL A 78 28.08 9.93 -6.35
C VAL A 78 29.11 9.63 -7.44
N PRO A 79 29.38 8.34 -7.73
CA PRO A 79 30.22 7.97 -8.87
C PRO A 79 29.64 8.47 -10.21
N HIS A 80 30.51 8.79 -11.17
CA HIS A 80 30.13 9.49 -12.41
C HIS A 80 29.15 8.71 -13.30
N ASP A 81 29.12 7.38 -13.20
CA ASP A 81 28.26 6.48 -13.98
C ASP A 81 26.82 6.38 -13.44
N TYR A 82 26.54 6.86 -12.22
CA TYR A 82 25.22 6.80 -11.60
C TYR A 82 24.19 7.69 -12.29
N LEU A 83 24.62 8.86 -12.77
CA LEU A 83 23.74 9.81 -13.46
C LEU A 83 23.21 9.25 -14.79
N ASN A 84 23.93 8.29 -15.38
CA ASN A 84 23.54 7.62 -16.62
C ASN A 84 22.63 6.40 -16.40
N GLN A 85 22.29 6.08 -15.14
CA GLN A 85 21.50 4.90 -14.75
C GLN A 85 20.23 5.34 -13.99
N PRO A 86 19.12 5.66 -14.68
CA PRO A 86 17.94 6.29 -14.07
C PRO A 86 17.34 5.53 -12.88
N LYS A 87 17.25 4.19 -12.97
CA LYS A 87 16.74 3.37 -11.86
C LYS A 87 17.64 3.43 -10.62
N ARG A 88 18.95 3.36 -10.84
CA ARG A 88 19.96 3.43 -9.77
C ARG A 88 19.97 4.81 -9.14
N TRP A 89 19.83 5.85 -9.97
CA TRP A 89 19.72 7.23 -9.50
C TRP A 89 18.46 7.48 -8.66
N THR A 90 17.32 6.93 -9.07
CA THR A 90 16.09 6.98 -8.26
C THR A 90 16.30 6.32 -6.90
N LYS A 91 16.92 5.14 -6.87
CA LYS A 91 17.25 4.47 -5.60
C LYS A 91 18.14 5.36 -4.72
N THR A 92 19.27 5.84 -5.24
CA THR A 92 20.22 6.67 -4.47
C THR A 92 19.56 7.94 -3.90
N LYS A 93 18.65 8.57 -4.65
CA LYS A 93 17.89 9.71 -4.12
C LYS A 93 16.96 9.32 -2.97
N GLY A 94 16.37 8.14 -3.02
CA GLY A 94 15.62 7.54 -1.89
C GLY A 94 16.51 7.34 -0.68
N ASP A 95 17.64 6.64 -0.85
CA ASP A 95 18.60 6.36 0.23
C ASP A 95 19.11 7.66 0.91
N ILE A 96 19.37 8.72 0.12
CA ILE A 96 19.77 10.03 0.64
C ILE A 96 18.64 10.67 1.46
N PHE A 97 17.39 10.56 1.01
CA PHE A 97 16.25 11.10 1.74
C PHE A 97 16.06 10.40 3.10
N GLU A 98 16.17 9.07 3.12
CA GLU A 98 16.13 8.27 4.36
C GLU A 98 17.23 8.69 5.31
N SER A 99 18.46 8.78 4.79
CA SER A 99 19.62 9.22 5.55
C SER A 99 19.46 10.63 6.13
N TYR A 100 18.83 11.53 5.37
CA TYR A 100 18.53 12.88 5.83
C TYR A 100 17.52 12.88 6.97
N VAL A 101 16.47 12.05 6.91
CA VAL A 101 15.51 11.88 8.02
C VAL A 101 16.23 11.45 9.30
N ALA A 102 17.11 10.44 9.22
CA ALA A 102 17.91 10.02 10.38
C ALA A 102 18.77 11.17 10.93
N ALA A 103 19.41 11.95 10.06
CA ALA A 103 20.23 13.09 10.48
C ALA A 103 19.40 14.21 11.15
N VAL A 104 18.19 14.50 10.67
CA VAL A 104 17.28 15.47 11.32
C VAL A 104 16.92 15.01 12.73
N ILE A 105 16.66 13.72 12.92
CA ILE A 105 16.31 13.16 14.23
C ILE A 105 17.52 13.19 15.17
N LEU A 106 18.68 12.70 14.71
CA LEU A 106 19.89 12.60 15.52
C LEU A 106 20.52 13.96 15.86
N SER A 107 20.37 14.96 14.99
CA SER A 107 20.84 16.33 15.26
C SER A 107 20.02 17.04 16.35
N ARG A 108 18.86 16.49 16.73
CA ARG A 108 17.93 17.07 17.71
C ARG A 108 17.53 16.03 18.77
N PRO A 109 18.35 15.81 19.81
CA PRO A 109 18.12 14.74 20.78
C PRO A 109 16.80 14.84 21.56
N LEU A 110 16.25 16.04 21.74
CA LEU A 110 15.06 16.28 22.56
C LEU A 110 13.74 16.16 21.77
N ASP A 111 13.71 16.64 20.52
CA ASP A 111 12.48 16.79 19.75
C ASP A 111 12.61 16.37 18.27
N GLY A 112 13.74 15.78 17.89
CA GLY A 112 14.03 15.42 16.50
C GLY A 112 12.99 14.50 15.87
N TYR A 113 12.53 13.49 16.62
CA TYR A 113 11.45 12.61 16.17
C TYR A 113 10.17 13.40 15.85
N SER A 114 9.72 14.27 16.76
CA SER A 114 8.49 15.08 16.60
C SER A 114 8.60 16.10 15.47
N VAL A 115 9.80 16.61 15.19
CA VAL A 115 10.06 17.48 14.03
C VAL A 115 9.96 16.68 12.73
N ALA A 116 10.64 15.53 12.65
CA ALA A 116 10.59 14.66 11.48
C ALA A 116 9.16 14.14 11.20
N GLU A 117 8.45 13.71 12.24
CA GLU A 117 7.06 13.23 12.14
C GLU A 117 6.13 14.29 11.56
N ARG A 118 6.19 15.53 12.08
CA ARG A 118 5.37 16.64 11.56
C ARG A 118 5.72 16.96 10.11
N TRP A 119 7.00 17.00 9.78
CA TRP A 119 7.49 17.30 8.44
C TRP A 119 7.04 16.24 7.41
N LEU A 120 7.30 14.96 7.69
CA LEU A 120 6.91 13.85 6.82
C LEU A 120 5.39 13.75 6.68
N THR A 121 4.64 14.01 7.76
CA THR A 121 3.18 14.06 7.71
C THR A 121 2.68 15.12 6.71
N GLN A 122 3.27 16.32 6.71
CA GLN A 122 2.89 17.38 5.76
C GLN A 122 3.20 17.00 4.31
N LEU A 123 4.29 16.26 4.06
CA LEU A 123 4.64 15.77 2.73
C LEU A 123 3.69 14.67 2.24
N TRP A 124 3.30 13.75 3.12
CA TRP A 124 2.48 12.59 2.75
C TRP A 124 0.98 12.87 2.71
N LEU A 125 0.44 13.77 3.53
CA LEU A 125 -1.00 14.04 3.59
C LEU A 125 -1.62 14.39 2.22
N PRO A 126 -1.03 15.25 1.37
CA PRO A 126 -1.55 15.51 0.03
C PRO A 126 -1.59 14.25 -0.86
N LYS A 127 -0.54 13.41 -0.80
CA LYS A 127 -0.47 12.14 -1.55
C LYS A 127 -1.48 11.11 -1.05
N LEU A 128 -1.69 11.03 0.27
CA LEU A 128 -2.68 10.16 0.88
C LEU A 128 -4.10 10.55 0.48
N ARG A 129 -4.44 11.85 0.49
CA ARG A 129 -5.76 12.34 0.07
C ARG A 129 -6.03 12.03 -1.40
N CYS A 130 -5.07 12.29 -2.28
CA CYS A 130 -5.19 11.93 -3.70
C CYS A 130 -5.35 10.41 -3.91
N THR A 131 -4.62 9.59 -3.16
CA THR A 131 -4.70 8.12 -3.28
C THR A 131 -6.00 7.57 -2.72
N ALA A 132 -6.46 8.05 -1.56
CA ALA A 132 -7.71 7.64 -0.93
C ALA A 132 -8.94 7.97 -1.80
N LEU A 133 -8.89 9.06 -2.57
CA LEU A 133 -9.94 9.43 -3.52
C LEU A 133 -9.91 8.59 -4.80
N ARG A 134 -8.74 8.06 -5.19
CA ARG A 134 -8.54 7.39 -6.48
C ARG A 134 -8.61 5.87 -6.43
N GLN A 135 -8.26 5.27 -5.30
CA GLN A 135 -8.36 3.81 -5.18
C GLN A 135 -9.74 3.44 -4.64
N PRO A 136 -10.54 2.65 -5.39
CA PRO A 136 -11.73 2.05 -4.81
C PRO A 136 -11.29 1.28 -3.57
N ARG A 137 -11.97 1.48 -2.44
CA ARG A 137 -11.81 0.58 -1.29
C ARG A 137 -12.13 -0.83 -1.81
N LEU A 138 -11.12 -1.70 -1.83
CA LEU A 138 -11.24 -3.11 -2.18
C LEU A 138 -11.49 -3.91 -0.90
N ASP A 139 -12.49 -3.47 -0.14
CA ASP A 139 -12.87 -4.01 1.15
C ASP A 139 -14.13 -4.88 1.06
N ALA A 140 -14.80 -4.94 -0.09
CA ALA A 140 -16.05 -5.68 -0.24
C ALA A 140 -15.83 -7.19 -0.09
N LYS A 141 -14.69 -7.73 -0.57
CA LYS A 141 -14.34 -9.14 -0.34
C LYS A 141 -14.17 -9.46 1.14
N GLU A 142 -13.45 -8.59 1.86
CA GLU A 142 -13.19 -8.76 3.30
C GLU A 142 -14.46 -8.56 4.12
N ALA A 143 -15.26 -7.53 3.81
CA ALA A 143 -16.53 -7.25 4.45
C ALA A 143 -17.54 -8.38 4.24
N LEU A 144 -17.60 -8.94 3.03
CA LEU A 144 -18.43 -10.11 2.74
C LEU A 144 -17.92 -11.32 3.53
N ALA A 145 -16.62 -11.59 3.50
CA ALA A 145 -16.03 -12.69 4.24
C ALA A 145 -16.34 -12.60 5.74
N LYS A 146 -16.26 -11.41 6.34
CA LYS A 146 -16.61 -11.19 7.74
C LYS A 146 -18.08 -11.52 8.06
N LYS A 147 -19.00 -11.25 7.13
CA LYS A 147 -20.43 -11.57 7.31
C LYS A 147 -20.70 -13.07 7.15
N ILE A 148 -20.22 -13.68 6.06
CA ILE A 148 -20.69 -15.01 5.63
C ILE A 148 -19.72 -16.16 5.88
N MET A 149 -18.44 -15.92 6.17
CA MET A 149 -17.50 -17.02 6.41
C MET A 149 -17.77 -17.69 7.77
N ALA A 150 -17.73 -19.02 7.75
CA ALA A 150 -17.84 -19.91 8.90
C ALA A 150 -17.21 -21.27 8.57
N LYS A 151 -17.17 -22.17 9.55
CA LYS A 151 -16.68 -23.55 9.37
C LYS A 151 -17.54 -24.27 8.33
N GLY A 152 -16.90 -24.89 7.33
CA GLY A 152 -17.58 -25.63 6.26
C GLY A 152 -18.03 -24.79 5.04
N ILE A 153 -17.84 -23.47 5.05
CA ILE A 153 -18.15 -22.59 3.91
C ILE A 153 -16.92 -22.40 3.02
N LYS A 154 -17.14 -22.49 1.71
CA LYS A 154 -16.15 -22.14 0.69
C LYS A 154 -16.72 -21.08 -0.26
N LEU A 155 -16.00 -19.97 -0.39
CA LEU A 155 -16.25 -18.94 -1.39
C LEU A 155 -15.31 -19.16 -2.58
N ARG A 156 -15.87 -19.15 -3.79
CA ARG A 156 -15.13 -19.35 -5.03
C ARG A 156 -15.36 -18.18 -5.97
N TYR A 157 -14.27 -17.53 -6.37
CA TYR A 157 -14.27 -16.51 -7.41
C TYR A 157 -13.81 -17.18 -8.70
N ILE A 158 -14.66 -17.19 -9.72
CA ILE A 158 -14.37 -17.78 -11.03
C ILE A 158 -14.47 -16.73 -12.13
N ASP A 159 -13.70 -16.90 -13.19
CA ASP A 159 -13.84 -16.08 -14.39
C ASP A 159 -15.15 -16.49 -15.10
N GLU A 160 -16.16 -15.63 -15.11
CA GLU A 160 -17.47 -15.92 -15.72
C GLU A 160 -17.40 -15.84 -17.25
N TYR A 161 -16.58 -14.91 -17.74
CA TYR A 161 -16.31 -14.70 -19.16
C TYR A 161 -14.80 -14.54 -19.39
N PRO A 162 -14.29 -14.92 -20.57
CA PRO A 162 -12.91 -14.62 -20.93
C PRO A 162 -12.66 -13.10 -20.93
N PRO A 163 -11.43 -12.64 -20.63
CA PRO A 163 -11.12 -11.22 -20.56
C PRO A 163 -11.46 -10.52 -21.86
N SER A 164 -12.38 -9.55 -21.80
CA SER A 164 -12.77 -8.76 -22.96
C SER A 164 -11.87 -7.53 -23.07
N ARG A 165 -11.34 -7.27 -24.27
CA ARG A 165 -10.63 -6.03 -24.58
C ARG A 165 -11.44 -5.26 -25.64
N PRO A 166 -12.26 -4.28 -25.24
CA PRO A 166 -12.92 -3.40 -26.20
C PRO A 166 -11.87 -2.75 -27.10
N SER A 167 -12.14 -2.56 -28.39
CA SER A 167 -11.18 -2.06 -29.39
C SER A 167 -10.43 -0.81 -28.90
N GLY A 168 -9.15 -0.98 -28.51
CA GLY A 168 -8.28 0.09 -27.99
C GLY A 168 -8.34 0.36 -26.48
N GLY A 169 -9.20 -0.34 -25.74
CA GLY A 169 -9.43 -0.15 -24.31
C GLY A 169 -8.57 -1.01 -23.37
N VAL A 170 -8.77 -0.76 -22.07
CA VAL A 170 -8.18 -1.53 -20.97
C VAL A 170 -8.80 -2.92 -20.91
N GLN A 171 -7.98 -3.95 -20.68
CA GLN A 171 -8.44 -5.32 -20.51
C GLN A 171 -9.44 -5.40 -19.34
N THR A 172 -10.63 -5.93 -19.58
CA THR A 172 -11.68 -6.07 -18.57
C THR A 172 -11.87 -7.54 -18.21
N PHE A 173 -11.79 -7.84 -16.92
CA PHE A 173 -12.03 -9.15 -16.34
C PHE A 173 -13.45 -9.22 -15.79
N HIS A 174 -14.09 -10.37 -15.91
CA HIS A 174 -15.44 -10.65 -15.41
C HIS A 174 -15.35 -11.80 -14.41
N ILE A 175 -15.63 -11.53 -13.14
CA ILE A 175 -15.53 -12.48 -12.04
C ILE A 175 -16.92 -12.70 -11.45
N ALA A 176 -17.33 -13.96 -11.31
CA ALA A 176 -18.50 -14.36 -10.55
C ALA A 176 -18.11 -15.01 -9.22
N LEU A 177 -18.90 -14.76 -8.19
CA LEU A 177 -18.74 -15.26 -6.83
C LEU A 177 -19.79 -16.32 -6.53
N TYR A 178 -19.33 -17.48 -6.08
CA TYR A 178 -20.17 -18.61 -5.68
C TYR A 178 -19.89 -19.05 -4.25
N LEU A 179 -20.95 -19.52 -3.57
CA LEU A 179 -20.91 -20.11 -2.24
C LEU A 179 -21.20 -21.61 -2.28
N THR A 180 -20.44 -22.38 -1.51
CA THR A 180 -20.72 -23.79 -1.24
C THR A 180 -20.65 -24.03 0.27
N GLY A 181 -21.69 -24.65 0.83
CA GLY A 181 -21.88 -24.87 2.27
C GLY A 181 -23.34 -24.66 2.67
N TRP A 182 -23.73 -25.09 3.88
CA TRP A 182 -25.12 -24.99 4.40
C TRP A 182 -26.19 -25.50 3.44
N GLY A 183 -25.96 -26.67 2.84
CA GLY A 183 -26.87 -27.28 1.86
C GLY A 183 -26.79 -26.68 0.45
N TRP A 184 -26.05 -25.59 0.25
CA TRP A 184 -25.88 -24.98 -1.06
C TRP A 184 -24.67 -25.54 -1.80
N HIS A 185 -24.90 -25.84 -3.08
CA HIS A 185 -23.89 -26.29 -4.01
C HIS A 185 -23.72 -25.23 -5.10
N ASN A 186 -22.58 -24.53 -5.07
CA ASN A 186 -22.21 -23.53 -6.06
C ASN A 186 -23.32 -22.48 -6.30
N ARG A 187 -23.87 -21.91 -5.22
CA ARG A 187 -24.88 -20.84 -5.29
C ARG A 187 -24.22 -19.53 -5.73
N HIS A 188 -24.72 -18.93 -6.81
CA HIS A 188 -24.26 -17.62 -7.26
C HIS A 188 -24.66 -16.53 -6.26
N LEU A 189 -23.70 -15.69 -5.87
CA LEU A 189 -23.89 -14.57 -4.94
C LEU A 189 -23.84 -13.21 -5.66
N GLY A 190 -23.06 -13.10 -6.73
CA GLY A 190 -22.86 -11.85 -7.46
C GLY A 190 -21.78 -11.98 -8.53
N SER A 191 -21.79 -11.05 -9.49
CA SER A 191 -20.82 -10.91 -10.57
C SER A 191 -20.27 -9.48 -10.62
N GLY A 192 -19.02 -9.34 -11.06
CA GLY A 192 -18.35 -8.06 -11.10
C GLY A 192 -17.33 -8.00 -12.21
N GLN A 193 -17.12 -6.79 -12.74
CA GLN A 193 -16.18 -6.54 -13.82
C GLN A 193 -15.19 -5.44 -13.45
N GLY A 194 -13.97 -5.51 -13.98
CA GLY A 194 -12.95 -4.51 -13.68
C GLY A 194 -11.64 -4.71 -14.45
N PRO A 195 -10.70 -3.76 -14.37
CA PRO A 195 -9.44 -3.79 -15.12
C PRO A 195 -8.44 -4.81 -14.58
N SER A 196 -8.73 -5.45 -13.44
CA SER A 196 -7.96 -6.56 -12.87
C SER A 196 -8.89 -7.56 -12.19
N LYS A 197 -8.44 -8.81 -12.04
CA LYS A 197 -9.20 -9.85 -11.29
C LYS A 197 -9.50 -9.44 -9.83
N ALA A 198 -8.61 -8.64 -9.23
CA ALA A 198 -8.81 -8.11 -7.88
C ALA A 198 -10.02 -7.16 -7.83
N ILE A 199 -10.07 -6.18 -8.73
CA ILE A 199 -11.16 -5.19 -8.79
C ILE A 199 -12.48 -5.85 -9.23
N ALA A 200 -12.44 -6.72 -10.24
CA ALA A 200 -13.62 -7.45 -10.70
C ALA A 200 -14.21 -8.32 -9.58
N GLY A 201 -13.37 -9.03 -8.84
CA GLY A 201 -13.85 -9.84 -7.71
C GLY A 201 -14.36 -9.00 -6.53
N ASP A 202 -13.81 -7.81 -6.28
CA ASP A 202 -14.34 -6.91 -5.26
C ASP A 202 -15.71 -6.37 -5.65
N ALA A 203 -15.90 -6.02 -6.93
CA ALA A 203 -17.19 -5.64 -7.47
C ALA A 203 -18.23 -6.77 -7.33
N ALA A 204 -17.84 -8.03 -7.56
CA ALA A 204 -18.71 -9.19 -7.37
C ALA A 204 -19.14 -9.34 -5.90
N ALA A 205 -18.20 -9.22 -4.97
CA ALA A 205 -18.49 -9.26 -3.54
C ALA A 205 -19.36 -8.09 -3.09
N ARG A 206 -19.18 -6.91 -3.68
CA ARG A 206 -20.01 -5.72 -3.43
C ARG A 206 -21.43 -5.91 -3.91
N GLN A 207 -21.63 -6.49 -5.09
CA GLN A 207 -22.97 -6.82 -5.58
C GLN A 207 -23.67 -7.81 -4.64
N ALA A 208 -22.95 -8.83 -4.15
CA ALA A 208 -23.49 -9.76 -3.16
C ALA A 208 -23.90 -9.05 -1.86
N LEU A 209 -23.09 -8.10 -1.38
CA LEU A 209 -23.39 -7.30 -0.18
C LEU A 209 -24.61 -6.38 -0.33
N LEU A 210 -24.86 -5.86 -1.54
CA LEU A 210 -26.03 -5.03 -1.85
C LEU A 210 -27.33 -5.83 -1.86
N ASN A 211 -27.26 -7.15 -2.06
CA ASN A 211 -28.41 -8.04 -2.04
C ASN A 211 -28.78 -8.43 -0.60
N GLU A 212 -29.50 -7.54 0.10
CA GLU A 212 -29.85 -7.73 1.51
C GLU A 212 -30.66 -9.00 1.80
N SER A 213 -31.56 -9.40 0.92
CA SER A 213 -32.39 -10.60 1.12
C SER A 213 -31.53 -11.86 1.11
N LEU A 214 -30.62 -11.96 0.14
CA LEU A 214 -29.68 -13.06 0.02
C LEU A 214 -28.69 -13.11 1.19
N ILE A 215 -28.19 -11.96 1.65
CA ILE A 215 -27.32 -11.91 2.84
C ILE A 215 -28.07 -12.30 4.12
N LYS A 216 -29.34 -11.91 4.28
CA LYS A 216 -30.18 -12.32 5.42
C LYS A 216 -30.41 -13.84 5.41
N GLU A 217 -30.74 -14.41 4.27
CA GLU A 217 -30.91 -15.87 4.11
C GLU A 217 -29.63 -16.63 4.51
N ILE A 218 -28.47 -16.17 4.02
CA ILE A 218 -27.17 -16.74 4.39
C ILE A 218 -26.89 -16.60 5.88
N SER A 219 -27.21 -15.45 6.47
CA SER A 219 -26.97 -15.18 7.89
C SER A 219 -27.87 -16.03 8.79
N GLN A 220 -29.10 -16.29 8.36
CA GLN A 220 -30.02 -17.19 9.05
C GLN A 220 -29.52 -18.64 9.00
N MET A 221 -29.14 -19.12 7.82
CA MET A 221 -28.53 -20.46 7.65
C MET A 221 -27.24 -20.60 8.47
N LYS A 222 -26.46 -19.52 8.60
CA LYS A 222 -25.26 -19.47 9.45
C LYS A 222 -25.60 -19.66 10.93
N GLN A 223 -26.69 -19.07 11.42
CA GLN A 223 -27.14 -19.26 12.81
C GLN A 223 -27.65 -20.69 13.01
N GLU A 224 -28.47 -21.20 12.09
CA GLU A 224 -29.08 -22.53 12.19
C GLU A 224 -28.06 -23.67 12.07
N CYS A 225 -27.03 -23.54 11.21
CA CYS A 225 -26.02 -24.57 10.99
C CYS A 225 -24.69 -24.34 11.74
N GLY A 226 -24.52 -23.18 12.39
CA GLY A 226 -23.27 -22.76 13.02
C GLY A 226 -23.16 -23.04 14.52
N GLU A 227 -24.26 -23.37 15.19
CA GLU A 227 -24.31 -23.76 16.61
C GLU A 227 -24.15 -25.29 16.85
N GLY A 228 -23.79 -26.04 15.81
CA GLY A 228 -23.53 -27.50 15.86
C GLY A 228 -22.06 -27.87 15.94
#